data_AF-A0A2V8MZY1-F1
#
_entry.id   AF-A0A2V8MZY1-F1
#
_cell.length_a   1.000
_cell.length_b   1.000
_cell.length_c   1.000
_cell.angle_alpha   90.00
_cell.angle_beta   90.00
_cell.angle_gamma   90.00
#
_symmetry.space_group_name_H-M   'P 1'
#
loop_
_entity.id
_entity.type
_entity.pdbx_description
1 polymer ?
#
loop_
_entity_poly.entity_id
_entity_poly.type
_entity_poly.pdbx_seq_one_letter_code
_entity_poly.pdbx_strand_id
1 'polypeptide(L)'
;MKVSILTLKLVTVVLLCSIPVPGQRGLSLRGQVTDQFAAAIVGATVTLTDQSGKQQSTQTDDQGAYRFGGLASGTYNLRVTQ
;
A
#
# COMPACT_ATOMS: atom_id res chain seq x y z
N MET A 1 17.22 19.79 45.66
CA MET A 1 16.26 19.85 44.54
C MET A 1 15.34 18.64 44.61
N LYS A 2 14.09 18.82 45.07
CA LYS A 2 13.07 17.76 45.10
C LYS A 2 12.34 17.80 43.76
N VAL A 3 12.69 16.93 42.83
CA VAL A 3 11.92 16.77 41.59
C VAL A 3 10.53 16.27 41.99
N SER A 4 9.51 17.09 41.76
CA SER A 4 8.15 16.83 42.23
C SER A 4 7.58 15.58 41.57
N ILE A 5 6.94 14.71 42.34
CA ILE A 5 6.32 13.46 41.85
C ILE A 5 5.25 13.76 40.76
N LEU A 6 4.67 14.96 40.81
CA LEU A 6 3.74 15.49 39.82
C LEU A 6 4.40 15.74 38.45
N THR A 7 5.62 16.26 38.43
CA THR A 7 6.40 16.48 37.21
C THR A 7 6.84 15.16 36.58
N LEU A 8 7.15 14.14 37.40
CA LEU A 8 7.48 12.80 36.91
C LEU A 8 6.28 12.11 36.24
N LYS A 9 5.08 12.19 36.84
CA LYS A 9 3.84 11.64 36.25
C LYS A 9 3.47 12.30 34.92
N LEU A 10 3.66 13.61 34.80
CA LEU A 10 3.33 14.35 33.56
C LEU A 10 4.26 13.96 32.41
N VAL A 11 5.57 13.76 32.69
CA VAL A 11 6.56 13.33 31.70
C VAL A 11 6.29 11.89 31.22
N THR A 12 5.86 10.99 32.12
CA THR A 12 5.51 9.60 31.74
C THR A 12 4.29 9.52 30.82
N VAL A 13 3.27 10.35 31.04
CA VAL A 13 2.05 10.39 30.19
C VAL A 13 2.36 10.90 28.78
N VAL A 14 3.24 11.90 28.64
CA VAL A 14 3.69 12.40 27.34
C VAL A 14 4.52 11.35 26.58
N LEU A 15 5.32 10.54 27.29
CA LEU A 15 6.06 9.43 26.69
C LEU A 15 5.14 8.33 26.14
N LEU A 16 4.04 8.03 26.84
CA LEU A 16 3.04 7.03 26.42
C LEU A 16 2.19 7.47 25.21
N CYS A 17 2.14 8.77 24.91
CA CYS A 17 1.35 9.31 23.79
C CYS A 17 2.12 9.34 22.45
N SER A 18 3.41 8.95 22.44
CA SER A 18 4.27 8.98 21.27
C SER A 18 4.35 7.61 20.59
N ILE A 19 3.22 6.91 20.45
CA ILE A 19 3.20 5.66 19.68
C ILE A 19 3.28 6.08 18.20
N PRO A 20 4.34 5.73 17.46
CA PRO A 20 4.35 5.97 16.03
C PRO A 20 3.20 5.15 15.43
N VAL A 21 2.15 5.83 14.97
CA VAL A 21 1.14 5.20 14.13
C VAL A 21 1.84 4.95 12.79
N PRO A 22 2.01 3.71 12.31
CA PRO A 22 2.39 3.49 10.93
C PRO A 22 1.26 4.01 10.03
N GLY A 23 1.34 5.30 9.69
CA GLY A 23 0.29 6.07 9.01
C GLY A 23 0.61 6.38 7.55
N GLN A 24 1.77 5.98 7.03
CA GLN A 24 2.03 6.07 5.60
C GLN A 24 1.26 4.96 4.89
N ARG A 25 0.01 5.26 4.52
CA ARG A 25 -0.70 4.51 3.49
C ARG A 25 0.14 4.64 2.22
N GLY A 26 0.90 3.59 1.89
CA GLY A 26 1.62 3.53 0.63
C GLY A 26 0.65 3.76 -0.53
N LEU A 27 1.19 4.20 -1.67
CA LEU A 27 0.41 4.51 -2.85
C LEU A 27 -0.41 3.30 -3.29
N SER A 28 -1.53 3.57 -3.94
CA SER A 28 -2.34 2.53 -4.57
C SER A 28 -2.36 2.73 -6.07
N LEU A 29 -2.18 1.66 -6.83
CA LEU A 29 -2.35 1.61 -8.27
C LEU A 29 -3.55 0.72 -8.57
N ARG A 30 -4.48 1.22 -9.38
CA ARG A 30 -5.69 0.48 -9.77
C ARG A 30 -5.97 0.69 -11.25
N GLY A 31 -6.64 -0.28 -11.86
CA GLY A 31 -7.04 -0.20 -13.26
C GLY A 31 -8.02 -1.31 -13.62
N GLN A 32 -8.31 -1.42 -14.90
CA GLN A 32 -9.17 -2.43 -15.49
C GLN A 32 -8.48 -3.03 -16.71
N VAL A 33 -8.68 -4.33 -16.94
CA VAL A 33 -8.20 -5.05 -18.12
C VAL A 33 -9.40 -5.39 -18.98
N THR A 34 -9.40 -4.90 -20.23
CA THR A 34 -10.47 -5.13 -21.20
C THR A 34 -9.91 -5.60 -22.53
N ASP A 35 -10.74 -6.28 -23.33
CA ASP A 35 -10.41 -6.62 -24.71
C ASP A 35 -10.68 -5.45 -25.68
N GLN A 36 -10.48 -5.71 -26.98
CA GLN A 36 -10.72 -4.74 -28.06
C GLN A 36 -12.19 -4.35 -28.25
N PHE A 37 -13.13 -5.11 -27.69
CA PHE A 37 -14.57 -4.84 -27.70
C PHE A 37 -15.05 -4.25 -26.36
N ALA A 38 -14.12 -3.83 -25.49
CA ALA A 38 -14.36 -3.31 -24.14
C ALA A 38 -14.99 -4.33 -23.18
N ALA A 39 -14.92 -5.64 -23.47
CA ALA A 39 -15.33 -6.67 -22.54
C ALA A 39 -14.28 -6.84 -21.43
N ALA A 40 -14.73 -7.02 -20.19
CA ALA A 40 -13.86 -7.24 -19.05
C ALA A 40 -13.11 -8.58 -19.16
N ILE A 41 -11.80 -8.55 -18.95
CA ILE A 41 -10.98 -9.76 -18.87
C ILE A 41 -10.88 -10.18 -17.41
N VAL A 42 -11.58 -11.24 -17.04
CA VAL A 42 -11.59 -11.84 -15.70
C VAL A 42 -10.43 -12.81 -15.52
N GLY A 43 -9.79 -12.80 -14.35
CA GLY A 43 -8.73 -13.75 -14.01
C GLY A 43 -7.36 -13.48 -14.66
N ALA A 44 -7.20 -12.39 -15.40
CA ALA A 44 -5.89 -11.99 -15.92
C ALA A 44 -4.93 -11.69 -14.77
N THR A 45 -3.73 -12.25 -14.85
CA THR A 45 -2.65 -11.98 -13.91
C THR A 45 -1.98 -10.66 -14.26
N VAL A 46 -2.04 -9.71 -13.33
CA VAL A 46 -1.35 -8.43 -13.42
C VAL A 46 -0.17 -8.47 -12.47
N THR A 47 1.02 -8.20 -12.98
CA THR A 47 2.28 -8.20 -12.22
C THR A 47 2.93 -6.82 -12.30
N LEU A 48 3.16 -6.21 -11.14
CA LEU A 48 4.01 -5.04 -10.96
C LEU A 48 5.43 -5.48 -10.60
N THR A 49 6.42 -4.87 -11.24
CA THR A 49 7.84 -5.03 -10.91
C THR A 49 8.44 -3.66 -10.64
N ASP A 50 9.05 -3.45 -9.48
CA ASP A 50 9.76 -2.20 -9.17
C ASP A 50 11.18 -2.18 -9.75
N GLN A 51 11.88 -1.05 -9.60
CA GLN A 51 13.26 -0.90 -10.09
C GLN A 51 14.27 -1.80 -9.39
N SER A 52 13.95 -2.32 -8.20
CA SER A 52 14.79 -3.30 -7.49
C SER A 52 14.53 -4.74 -7.94
N GLY A 53 13.53 -4.94 -8.81
CA GLY A 53 13.10 -6.25 -9.28
C GLY A 53 12.07 -6.94 -8.36
N LYS A 54 11.60 -6.26 -7.30
CA LYS A 54 10.56 -6.82 -6.43
C LYS A 54 9.24 -6.88 -7.20
N GLN A 55 8.59 -8.04 -7.11
CA GLN A 55 7.34 -8.29 -7.81
C GLN A 55 6.15 -8.35 -6.86
N GLN A 56 5.01 -7.88 -7.34
CA GLN A 56 3.70 -8.06 -6.73
C GLN A 56 2.71 -8.43 -7.83
N SER A 57 1.90 -9.46 -7.59
CA SER A 57 0.90 -9.92 -8.55
C SER A 57 -0.50 -9.96 -7.94
N THR A 58 -1.50 -9.73 -8.77
CA THR A 58 -2.92 -9.89 -8.46
C THR A 58 -3.64 -10.41 -9.69
N GLN A 59 -4.84 -10.97 -9.51
CA GLN A 59 -5.74 -11.30 -10.60
C GLN A 59 -6.82 -10.22 -10.75
N THR A 60 -7.33 -10.05 -11.96
CA THR A 60 -8.50 -9.22 -12.22
C THR A 60 -9.78 -9.89 -11.74
N ASP A 61 -10.69 -9.10 -11.18
CA ASP A 61 -12.00 -9.56 -10.71
C ASP A 61 -13.03 -9.72 -11.85
N ASP A 62 -14.29 -9.99 -11.50
CA ASP A 62 -15.41 -10.19 -12.43
C ASP A 62 -15.73 -8.95 -13.29
N GLN A 63 -15.21 -7.78 -12.91
CA GLN A 63 -15.29 -6.54 -13.68
C GLN A 63 -13.99 -6.25 -14.43
N GLY A 64 -13.02 -7.17 -14.42
CA GLY A 64 -11.70 -6.98 -15.00
C GLY A 64 -10.84 -6.01 -14.19
N ALA A 65 -11.24 -5.63 -12.98
CA ALA A 65 -10.54 -4.64 -12.18
C ALA A 65 -9.41 -5.26 -11.36
N TYR A 66 -8.34 -4.50 -11.16
CA TYR A 66 -7.21 -4.88 -10.32
C TYR A 66 -6.77 -3.73 -9.42
N ARG A 67 -6.14 -4.07 -8.29
CA ARG A 67 -5.64 -3.08 -7.34
C ARG A 67 -4.39 -3.56 -6.61
N PHE A 68 -3.40 -2.68 -6.55
CA PHE A 68 -2.24 -2.76 -5.67
C PHE A 68 -2.31 -1.66 -4.62
N GLY A 69 -1.81 -1.94 -3.42
CA GLY A 69 -1.70 -0.97 -2.34
C GLY A 69 -0.37 -1.11 -1.61
N GLY A 70 -0.01 -0.10 -0.82
CA GLY A 70 1.24 -0.13 -0.08
C GLY A 70 2.47 0.07 -0.96
N LEU A 71 2.31 0.71 -2.13
CA LEU A 71 3.41 0.96 -3.05
C LEU A 71 4.26 2.14 -2.56
N ALA A 72 5.57 2.03 -2.72
CA ALA A 72 6.45 3.18 -2.58
C ALA A 72 6.29 4.10 -3.79
N SER A 73 6.66 5.37 -3.65
CA SER A 73 6.81 6.24 -4.82
C SER A 73 7.95 5.75 -5.69
N GLY A 74 7.72 5.61 -6.99
CA GLY A 74 8.75 5.18 -7.92
C GLY A 74 8.17 4.71 -9.24
N THR A 75 9.06 4.24 -10.11
CA THR A 75 8.70 3.66 -11.41
C THR A 75 8.48 2.17 -11.27
N TYR A 76 7.42 1.68 -11.90
CA TYR A 76 7.08 0.27 -11.95
C TYR A 76 6.88 -0.16 -13.40
N ASN A 77 7.27 -1.40 -13.71
CA ASN A 77 6.84 -2.08 -14.93
C ASN A 77 5.58 -2.89 -14.62
N LEU A 78 4.54 -2.73 -15.44
CA LEU A 78 3.28 -3.46 -15.31
C LEU A 78 3.14 -4.42 -16.48
N ARG A 79 2.95 -5.70 -16.18
CA ARG A 79 2.72 -6.77 -17.16
C ARG A 79 1.39 -7.44 -16.90
N VAL A 80 0.64 -7.71 -17.96
CA VAL A 80 -0.62 -8.44 -17.91
C VAL A 80 -0.48 -9.73 -18.71
N THR A 81 -0.98 -10.84 -18.18
CA THR A 81 -1.05 -12.14 -18.85
C THR A 81 -2.41 -12.78 -18.58
N GLN A 82 -3.09 -13.24 -19.63
CA GLN A 82 -4.34 -13.99 -19.57
C GLN A 82 -4.07 -15.48 -19.80
#